data_AF-A0AAV4IJM2-F1
#
_entry.id   AF-A0AAV4IJM2-F1
#
_cell.length_a   1.000
_cell.length_b   1.000
_cell.length_c   1.000
_cell.angle_alpha   90.00
_cell.angle_beta   90.00
_cell.angle_gamma   90.00
#
_symmetry.space_group_name_H-M   'P 1'
#
loop_
_entity.id
_entity.type
_entity.pdbx_description
1 polymer ?
#
loop_
_entity_poly.entity_id
_entity_poly.type
_entity_poly.pdbx_seq_one_letter_code
_entity_poly.pdbx_strand_id
1 'polypeptide(L)'
;MEKNPTIENKILYNKTSALVKRKVKTAKKDKWTKTCENLDLRKDGAKAWSLLNNLNGEKRRKNPKPLSTGDETIVEDQKKTEVFNKYFSSVNKAERATKKG
;
A
#
# COMPACT_ATOMS: atom_id res chain seq x y z
N MET A 1 9.31 -5.20 -14.99
CA MET A 1 8.45 -5.47 -16.17
C MET A 1 9.36 -5.96 -17.28
N GLU A 2 9.00 -7.02 -17.98
CA GLU A 2 9.80 -7.50 -19.12
C GLU A 2 9.89 -6.44 -20.20
N LYS A 3 11.08 -6.31 -20.81
CA LYS A 3 11.39 -5.27 -21.80
C LYS A 3 10.66 -5.50 -23.13
N ASN A 4 10.30 -6.76 -23.44
CA ASN A 4 9.55 -7.18 -24.63
C ASN A 4 8.53 -8.30 -24.27
N PRO A 5 7.30 -7.96 -23.86
CA PRO A 5 6.30 -8.97 -23.49
C PRO A 5 5.79 -9.72 -24.73
N THR A 6 5.80 -11.06 -24.68
CA THR A 6 5.19 -11.91 -25.70
C THR A 6 3.66 -11.82 -25.65
N ILE A 7 2.98 -12.28 -26.71
CA ILE A 7 1.51 -12.35 -26.76
C ILE A 7 0.96 -13.20 -25.61
N GLU A 8 1.61 -14.32 -25.32
CA GLU A 8 1.27 -15.21 -24.21
C GLU A 8 1.40 -14.51 -22.85
N ASN A 9 2.48 -13.74 -22.62
CA ASN A 9 2.67 -12.98 -21.39
C ASN A 9 1.57 -11.92 -21.21
N LYS A 10 1.17 -11.27 -22.30
CA LYS A 10 0.04 -10.31 -22.28
C LYS A 10 -1.28 -10.98 -21.96
N ILE A 11 -1.56 -12.15 -22.55
CA ILE A 11 -2.78 -12.94 -22.27
C ILE A 11 -2.81 -13.35 -20.79
N LEU A 12 -1.69 -13.89 -20.28
CA LEU A 12 -1.58 -14.31 -18.88
C LEU A 12 -1.75 -13.12 -17.92
N TYR A 13 -1.10 -11.99 -18.20
CA TYR A 13 -1.25 -10.76 -17.42
C TYR A 13 -2.70 -10.26 -17.41
N ASN A 14 -3.37 -10.23 -18.56
CA ASN A 14 -4.75 -9.79 -18.65
C ASN A 14 -5.69 -10.73 -17.88
N LYS A 15 -5.50 -12.04 -18.01
CA LYS A 15 -6.28 -13.06 -17.29
C LYS A 15 -6.12 -12.93 -15.78
N THR A 16 -4.88 -12.86 -15.30
CA THR A 16 -4.57 -12.70 -13.87
C THR A 16 -5.10 -11.37 -13.34
N SER A 17 -4.91 -10.28 -14.09
CA SER A 17 -5.48 -8.97 -13.76
C SER A 17 -7.00 -8.98 -13.66
N ALA A 18 -7.69 -9.66 -14.57
CA ALA A 18 -9.14 -9.80 -14.53
C ALA A 18 -9.61 -10.59 -13.30
N LEU A 19 -8.92 -11.68 -12.96
CA LEU A 19 -9.21 -12.47 -11.77
C LEU A 19 -9.03 -11.66 -10.48
N VAL A 20 -7.93 -10.91 -10.37
CA VAL A 20 -7.66 -10.03 -9.23
C VAL A 20 -8.74 -8.95 -9.12
N LYS A 21 -9.05 -8.26 -10.24
CA LYS A 21 -10.12 -7.24 -10.27
C LYS A 21 -11.46 -7.80 -9.82
N ARG A 22 -11.83 -9.00 -10.30
CA ARG A 22 -13.07 -9.67 -9.90
C ARG A 22 -13.06 -9.97 -8.40
N LYS A 23 -12.00 -10.59 -7.89
CA LYS A 23 -11.88 -10.93 -6.46
C LYS A 23 -11.97 -9.70 -5.56
N VAL A 24 -11.29 -8.61 -5.93
CA VAL A 24 -11.34 -7.33 -5.19
C VAL A 24 -12.75 -6.75 -5.22
N LYS A 25 -13.43 -6.74 -6.37
CA LYS A 25 -14.81 -6.24 -6.48
C LYS A 25 -15.77 -7.05 -5.62
N THR A 26 -15.70 -8.38 -5.68
CA THR A 26 -16.53 -9.27 -4.87
C THR A 26 -16.28 -9.04 -3.38
N ALA A 27 -15.03 -9.05 -2.93
CA ALA A 27 -14.69 -8.84 -1.52
C ALA A 27 -15.17 -7.48 -0.99
N LYS A 28 -15.07 -6.41 -1.80
CA LYS A 28 -15.61 -5.09 -1.45
C LYS A 28 -17.13 -5.10 -1.30
N LYS A 29 -17.83 -5.74 -2.25
CA LYS A 29 -19.29 -5.88 -2.23
C LYS A 29 -19.72 -6.64 -0.98
N ASP A 30 -19.13 -7.80 -0.72
CA ASP A 30 -19.48 -8.64 0.43
C ASP A 30 -19.22 -7.91 1.76
N LYS A 31 -18.09 -7.19 1.85
CA LYS A 31 -17.78 -6.39 3.03
C LYS A 31 -18.79 -5.27 3.24
N TRP A 32 -19.21 -4.60 2.17
CA TRP A 32 -20.24 -3.56 2.23
C TRP A 32 -21.57 -4.12 2.70
N THR A 33 -22.06 -5.19 2.07
CA THR A 33 -23.31 -5.86 2.45
C THR A 33 -23.30 -6.24 3.92
N LYS A 34 -22.26 -6.93 4.39
CA LYS A 34 -22.11 -7.31 5.81
C LYS A 34 -22.04 -6.09 6.74
N THR A 35 -21.45 -4.99 6.29
CA THR A 35 -21.36 -3.77 7.11
C THR A 35 -22.75 -3.16 7.27
N CYS A 36 -23.55 -3.10 6.21
CA CYS A 36 -24.92 -2.58 6.27
C CYS A 36 -25.86 -3.49 7.08
N GLU A 37 -25.77 -4.81 6.92
CA GLU A 37 -26.58 -5.78 7.66
C GLU A 37 -26.36 -5.70 9.18
N ASN A 38 -25.13 -5.41 9.60
CA ASN A 38 -24.75 -5.38 11.02
C ASN A 38 -24.80 -3.97 11.64
N LEU A 39 -25.25 -2.94 10.91
CA LEU A 39 -25.27 -1.57 11.40
C LEU A 39 -26.66 -1.21 11.95
N ASP A 40 -26.78 -1.14 13.27
CA ASP A 40 -27.98 -0.61 13.93
C ASP A 40 -27.74 0.86 14.34
N LEU A 41 -28.31 1.81 13.61
CA LEU A 41 -28.11 3.25 13.87
C LEU A 41 -28.54 3.70 15.27
N ARG A 42 -29.41 2.94 15.96
CA ARG A 42 -29.86 3.27 17.32
C ARG A 42 -28.81 2.94 18.38
N LYS A 43 -27.89 2.02 18.08
CA LYS A 43 -26.88 1.50 19.02
C LYS A 43 -25.45 1.78 18.55
N ASP A 44 -25.25 1.89 17.25
CA ASP A 44 -23.94 1.94 16.60
C ASP A 44 -23.57 3.33 16.05
N GLY A 45 -24.06 4.41 16.67
CA GLY A 45 -23.82 5.79 16.20
C GLY A 45 -22.35 6.11 15.92
N ALA A 46 -21.43 5.68 16.80
CA ALA A 46 -19.99 5.86 16.60
C ALA A 46 -19.44 5.07 15.39
N LYS A 47 -19.93 3.84 15.15
CA LYS A 47 -19.54 3.04 13.98
C LYS A 47 -20.09 3.65 12.69
N ALA A 48 -21.33 4.14 12.71
CA ALA A 48 -21.95 4.85 11.59
C ALA A 48 -21.15 6.11 11.22
N TRP A 49 -20.76 6.90 12.24
CA TRP A 49 -19.93 8.09 12.04
C TRP A 49 -18.54 7.76 11.49
N SER A 50 -17.90 6.70 12.02
CA SER A 50 -16.62 6.21 11.48
C SER A 50 -16.75 5.74 10.03
N LEU A 51 -17.82 5.01 9.70
CA LEU A 51 -18.10 4.57 8.34
C LEU A 51 -18.25 5.75 7.38
N LEU A 52 -19.03 6.77 7.77
CA LEU A 52 -19.22 8.00 6.98
C LEU A 52 -17.88 8.70 6.70
N ASN A 53 -17.05 8.88 7.75
CA ASN A 53 -15.73 9.51 7.61
C ASN A 53 -14.80 8.71 6.71
N ASN A 54 -14.85 7.38 6.78
CA ASN A 54 -14.05 6.50 5.91
C ASN A 54 -14.51 6.58 4.44
N LEU A 55 -15.81 6.76 4.19
CA LEU A 55 -16.38 6.90 2.85
C LEU A 55 -16.10 8.27 2.22
N ASN A 56 -16.15 9.35 3.02
CA ASN A 56 -15.82 10.71 2.59
C ASN A 56 -14.36 10.80 2.08
N GLY A 57 -13.48 9.95 2.61
CA GLY A 57 -12.15 9.74 2.03
C GLY A 57 -11.11 10.79 2.40
N GLU A 58 -11.45 11.74 3.29
CA GLU A 58 -10.52 12.71 3.87
C GLU A 58 -9.30 12.05 4.52
N LYS A 59 -9.47 10.84 5.09
CA LYS A 59 -8.40 10.06 5.73
C LYS A 59 -7.84 8.94 4.86
N ARG A 60 -7.98 8.99 3.53
CA ARG A 60 -7.38 7.97 2.64
C ARG A 60 -5.87 7.95 2.82
N ARG A 61 -5.36 6.87 3.43
CA ARG A 61 -3.92 6.60 3.49
C ARG A 61 -3.41 6.48 2.05
N LYS A 62 -2.47 7.35 1.67
CA LYS A 62 -1.71 7.17 0.44
C LYS A 62 -0.91 5.89 0.60
N ASN A 63 -1.04 4.99 -0.37
CA ASN A 63 -0.22 3.78 -0.37
C ASN A 63 1.24 4.23 -0.39
N PRO A 64 2.08 3.81 0.57
CA PRO A 64 3.47 4.22 0.59
C PRO A 64 4.11 3.80 -0.72
N LYS A 65 4.77 4.74 -1.40
CA LYS A 65 5.48 4.43 -2.64
C LYS A 65 6.55 3.39 -2.32
N PRO A 66 6.79 2.42 -3.23
CA PRO A 66 7.96 1.55 -3.11
C PRO A 66 9.23 2.41 -2.97
N LEU A 67 10.15 1.98 -2.10
CA LEU A 67 11.42 2.67 -1.92
C LEU A 67 12.37 2.17 -3.02
N SER A 68 12.79 3.06 -3.92
CA SER A 68 13.77 2.73 -4.96
C SER A 68 15.16 3.10 -4.46
N THR A 69 16.08 2.14 -4.39
CA THR A 69 17.50 2.42 -4.12
C THR A 69 18.33 1.80 -5.25
N GLY A 70 18.91 2.63 -6.12
CA GLY A 70 19.56 2.14 -7.35
C GLY A 70 18.57 1.43 -8.29
N ASP A 71 18.94 0.26 -8.80
CA ASP A 71 18.11 -0.58 -9.70
C ASP A 71 17.09 -1.47 -8.97
N GLU A 72 17.10 -1.50 -7.63
CA GLU A 72 16.23 -2.38 -6.84
C GLU A 72 15.01 -1.64 -6.27
N THR A 73 13.83 -2.20 -6.53
CA THR A 73 12.57 -1.74 -5.94
C THR A 73 12.30 -2.50 -4.64
N ILE A 74 12.45 -1.82 -3.51
CA ILE A 74 12.27 -2.42 -2.19
C ILE A 74 10.80 -2.29 -1.75
N VAL A 75 10.10 -3.42 -1.78
CA VAL A 75 8.68 -3.51 -1.42
C VAL A 75 8.48 -3.99 0.03
N GLU A 76 9.40 -4.81 0.54
CA GLU A 76 9.35 -5.41 1.89
C GLU A 76 9.79 -4.44 3.00
N ASP A 77 9.07 -4.45 4.12
CA ASP A 77 9.28 -3.50 5.22
C ASP A 77 10.61 -3.71 5.97
N GLN A 78 11.08 -4.94 6.10
CA GLN A 78 12.40 -5.26 6.67
C GLN A 78 13.53 -4.60 5.87
N LYS A 79 13.51 -4.77 4.55
CA LYS A 79 14.51 -4.18 3.64
C LYS A 79 14.45 -2.64 3.61
N LYS A 80 13.27 -2.03 3.73
CA LYS A 80 13.16 -0.56 3.88
C LYS A 80 13.86 -0.07 5.14
N THR A 81 13.68 -0.78 6.26
CA THR A 81 14.27 -0.43 7.55
C THR A 81 15.80 -0.48 7.48
N GLU A 82 16.36 -1.49 6.83
CA GLU A 82 17.81 -1.61 6.64
C GLU A 82 18.40 -0.47 5.79
N VAL A 83 17.71 -0.05 4.73
CA VAL A 83 18.14 1.09 3.91
C VAL A 83 18.11 2.39 4.72
N PHE A 84 17.05 2.62 5.49
CA PHE A 84 17.00 3.79 6.38
C PHE A 84 18.13 3.75 7.40
N ASN A 85 18.38 2.62 8.06
CA ASN A 85 19.46 2.48 9.02
C ASN A 85 20.84 2.76 8.40
N LYS A 86 21.08 2.28 7.17
CA LYS A 86 22.32 2.58 6.41
C LYS A 86 22.45 4.07 6.10
N TYR A 87 21.37 4.72 5.64
CA TYR A 87 21.36 6.16 5.35
C TYR A 87 21.59 7.01 6.61
N PHE A 88 20.89 6.73 7.71
CA PHE A 88 21.10 7.46 8.96
C PHE A 88 22.51 7.26 9.53
N SER A 89 23.07 6.06 9.38
CA SER A 89 24.45 5.79 9.78
C SER A 89 25.47 6.53 8.94
N SER A 90 25.24 6.71 7.63
CA SER A 90 26.15 7.46 6.76
C SER A 90 26.09 8.97 7.01
N VAL A 91 24.90 9.54 7.22
CA VAL A 91 24.71 10.96 7.57
C VAL A 91 25.38 11.29 8.91
N ASN A 92 25.17 10.47 9.93
CA ASN A 92 25.80 10.68 11.24
C ASN A 92 27.33 10.53 11.20
N LYS A 93 27.87 9.69 10.32
CA LYS A 93 29.33 9.60 10.11
C LYS A 93 29.88 10.83 9.40
N ALA A 94 29.16 11.37 8.42
CA ALA A 94 29.56 12.58 7.70
C ALA A 94 29.57 13.82 8.61
N GLU A 95 28.56 13.98 9.49
CA GLU A 95 28.51 15.09 10.45
C GLU A 95 29.64 15.05 11.50
N ARG A 96 30.08 13.84 11.90
CA ARG A 96 31.21 13.67 12.80
C ARG A 96 32.57 13.96 12.15
N ALA A 97 32.67 13.78 10.84
CA ALA A 97 33.88 14.09 10.08
C ALA A 97 34.06 15.60 9.85
N THR A 98 32.97 16.35 9.66
CA THR A 98 33.02 17.81 9.46
C THR A 98 33.21 18.61 10.75
N LYS A 99 32.84 18.08 11.92
CA LYS A 99 33.08 18.71 13.24
C LYS A 99 34.51 18.51 13.80
N LYS A 100 35.36 17.76 13.11
CA LYS A 100 36.77 17.48 13.51
C LYS A 100 37.81 18.15 12.61
N GLY A 101 37.39 19.01 11.69
CA GLY A 101 38.28 19.83 10.84
C GLY A 101 38.41 21.24 11.37
#